data_AF-A0AAV7DCX6-F1
#
_entry.id   AF-A0AAV7DCX6-F1
#
_cell.length_a   1.000
_cell.length_b   1.000
_cell.length_c   1.000
_cell.angle_alpha   90.00
_cell.angle_beta   90.00
_cell.angle_gamma   90.00
#
_symmetry.space_group_name_H-M   'P 1'
#
loop_
_entity.id
_entity.type
_entity.pdbx_description
1 polymer ?
#
loop_
_entity_poly.entity_id
_entity_poly.type
_entity_poly.pdbx_seq_one_letter_code
_entity_poly.pdbx_strand_id
1 'polypeptide(L)'
;MPPPGTGLFVDPEFPACVSSLVGAGDSPLPPLCERITWRRPQEICAAPRLFPEDSRDALGAQGILGDCWFICACSALQKSPALLQHVFPAGQYTWEDQGYTGRFTCRFWRFGRWVDVTIDDRLPCLGHKLCFSHCQDHGAFWLPLLEKAYAKYVDLMKGLLIL
;
A
#
# COMPACT_ATOMS: atom_id res chain seq x y z
N MET A 1 -22.81 -3.85 -28.10
CA MET A 1 -22.81 -3.75 -26.63
C MET A 1 -21.52 -3.06 -26.22
N PRO A 2 -21.53 -2.03 -25.36
CA PRO A 2 -20.30 -1.47 -24.82
C PRO A 2 -19.67 -2.47 -23.83
N PRO A 3 -18.33 -2.53 -23.70
CA PRO A 3 -17.64 -3.44 -22.80
C PRO A 3 -17.92 -3.08 -21.32
N PRO A 4 -17.86 -4.06 -20.38
CA PRO A 4 -18.04 -3.78 -18.96
C PRO A 4 -16.88 -2.95 -18.42
N GLY A 5 -17.18 -1.74 -17.91
CA GLY A 5 -16.35 -0.97 -16.95
C GLY A 5 -14.89 -0.71 -17.35
N THR A 6 -14.64 0.18 -18.29
CA THR A 6 -13.29 0.59 -18.74
C THR A 6 -12.59 1.53 -17.74
N GLY A 7 -12.22 1.03 -16.55
CA GLY A 7 -11.44 1.80 -15.58
C GLY A 7 -10.79 0.94 -14.50
N LEU A 8 -9.54 1.26 -14.13
CA LEU A 8 -8.87 0.65 -12.98
C LEU A 8 -9.57 1.06 -11.68
N PHE A 9 -9.53 0.19 -10.67
CA PHE A 9 -10.11 0.42 -9.36
C PHE A 9 -9.58 1.71 -8.73
N VAL A 10 -10.50 2.48 -8.15
CA VAL A 10 -10.29 3.72 -7.44
C VAL A 10 -11.00 3.55 -6.12
N ASP A 11 -10.25 3.60 -5.02
CA ASP A 11 -10.81 3.41 -3.68
C ASP A 11 -11.59 4.66 -3.26
N PRO A 12 -12.92 4.56 -3.05
CA PRO A 12 -13.72 5.71 -2.61
C PRO A 12 -13.54 6.02 -1.12
N GLU A 13 -13.11 5.04 -0.31
CA GLU A 13 -12.94 5.19 1.14
C GLU A 13 -11.54 5.70 1.50
N PHE A 14 -10.58 5.59 0.58
CA PHE A 14 -9.21 6.07 0.77
C PHE A 14 -8.72 6.77 -0.51
N PRO A 15 -9.26 7.98 -0.80
CA PRO A 15 -9.00 8.67 -2.05
C PRO A 15 -7.54 9.09 -2.19
N ALA A 16 -7.05 9.10 -3.43
CA ALA A 16 -5.70 9.56 -3.77
C ALA A 16 -5.57 11.10 -3.68
N CYS A 17 -5.72 11.66 -2.48
CA CYS A 17 -5.62 13.08 -2.21
C CYS A 17 -4.98 13.36 -0.83
N VAL A 18 -4.73 14.64 -0.54
CA VAL A 18 -4.04 15.07 0.68
C VAL A 18 -4.75 14.61 1.96
N SER A 19 -6.09 14.49 1.95
CA SER A 19 -6.85 14.03 3.12
C SER A 19 -6.47 12.60 3.57
N SER A 20 -6.01 11.75 2.65
CA SER A 20 -5.54 10.40 2.98
C SER A 20 -4.07 10.35 3.43
N LEU A 21 -3.33 11.46 3.32
CA LEU A 21 -1.95 11.60 3.80
C LEU A 21 -1.89 12.24 5.19
N VAL A 22 -2.84 13.12 5.48
CA VAL A 22 -2.90 13.88 6.72
C VAL A 22 -4.06 13.34 7.54
N GLY A 23 -3.78 12.37 8.41
CA GLY A 23 -4.70 12.10 9.53
C GLY A 23 -4.89 13.40 10.34
N ALA A 24 -6.02 13.56 11.04
CA ALA A 24 -6.47 14.79 11.70
C ALA A 24 -5.56 15.39 12.82
N GLY A 25 -4.24 15.37 12.68
CA GLY A 25 -3.26 15.97 13.59
C GLY A 25 -2.06 16.56 12.84
N ASP A 26 -1.19 17.22 13.60
CA ASP A 26 -0.03 17.99 13.12
C ASP A 26 1.06 17.09 12.49
N SER A 27 0.87 16.73 11.23
CA SER A 27 1.90 16.07 10.42
C SER A 27 2.85 17.13 9.84
N PRO A 28 4.16 16.86 9.69
CA PRO A 28 5.13 17.77 9.04
C PRO A 28 4.97 17.87 7.51
N LEU A 29 3.92 17.27 6.95
CA LEU A 29 3.64 17.21 5.51
C LEU A 29 3.09 18.49 4.82
N PRO A 30 2.57 19.55 5.48
CA PRO A 30 1.80 20.60 4.80
C PRO A 30 2.48 21.24 3.58
N PRO A 31 3.78 21.62 3.60
CA PRO A 31 4.44 22.19 2.42
C PRO A 31 4.75 21.16 1.33
N LEU A 32 4.89 19.88 1.71
CA LEU A 32 5.23 18.80 0.79
C LEU A 32 4.00 18.27 0.06
N CYS A 33 2.83 18.32 0.69
CA CYS A 33 1.56 17.86 0.14
C CYS A 33 1.24 18.43 -1.24
N GLU A 34 1.58 19.70 -1.49
CA GLU A 34 1.34 20.36 -2.79
C GLU A 34 2.14 19.74 -3.95
N ARG A 35 3.25 19.05 -3.64
CA ARG A 35 4.13 18.42 -4.62
C ARG A 35 3.89 16.92 -4.76
N ILE A 36 3.08 16.33 -3.89
CA ILE A 36 2.81 14.90 -3.89
C ILE A 36 1.80 14.59 -5.01
N THR A 37 2.21 13.68 -5.89
CA THR A 37 1.36 13.10 -6.93
C THR A 37 1.08 11.64 -6.57
N TRP A 38 -0.10 11.14 -6.93
CA TRP A 38 -0.44 9.74 -6.72
C TRP A 38 -0.26 8.98 -8.02
N ARG A 39 0.57 7.94 -8.00
CA ARG A 39 0.95 7.18 -9.20
C ARG A 39 0.77 5.69 -8.98
N ARG A 40 0.35 4.97 -10.01
CA ARG A 40 0.35 3.50 -10.00
C ARG A 40 1.77 2.97 -10.25
N PRO A 41 2.07 1.73 -9.85
CA PRO A 41 3.41 1.16 -10.00
C PRO A 41 3.95 1.17 -11.44
N GLN A 42 3.08 0.99 -12.45
CA GLN A 42 3.48 1.07 -13.87
C GLN A 42 3.92 2.48 -14.31
N GLU A 43 3.55 3.52 -13.56
CA GLU A 43 3.98 4.90 -13.81
C GLU A 43 5.29 5.24 -13.08
N ILE A 44 5.71 4.37 -12.15
CA ILE A 44 6.89 4.54 -11.29
C ILE A 44 8.07 3.74 -11.85
N CYS A 45 7.84 2.49 -12.28
CA CYS A 45 8.87 1.63 -12.87
C CYS A 45 8.31 0.77 -14.02
N ALA A 46 9.21 0.23 -14.84
CA ALA A 46 8.84 -0.49 -16.07
C ALA A 46 8.28 -1.91 -15.84
N ALA A 47 8.68 -2.57 -14.74
CA ALA A 47 8.30 -3.95 -14.45
C ALA A 47 7.92 -4.10 -12.96
N PRO A 48 6.75 -3.59 -12.56
CA PRO A 48 6.30 -3.68 -11.18
C PRO A 48 5.88 -5.11 -10.81
N ARG A 49 6.34 -5.57 -9.65
CA ARG A 49 6.02 -6.86 -9.05
C ARG A 49 5.49 -6.68 -7.64
N LEU A 50 4.71 -7.64 -7.17
CA LEU A 50 4.17 -7.55 -5.81
C LEU A 50 5.28 -7.83 -4.81
N PHE A 51 5.92 -8.98 -4.96
CA PHE A 51 7.07 -9.39 -4.16
C PHE A 51 8.34 -9.35 -5.01
N PRO A 52 9.52 -9.16 -4.41
CA PRO A 52 10.79 -9.28 -5.13
C PRO A 52 11.06 -10.73 -5.52
N GLU A 53 11.98 -10.92 -6.47
CA GLU A 53 12.44 -12.25 -6.88
C GLU A 53 13.25 -12.95 -5.78
N ASP A 54 14.17 -12.23 -5.12
CA ASP A 54 14.84 -12.70 -3.93
C ASP A 54 14.17 -12.14 -2.67
N SER A 55 13.72 -13.04 -1.81
CA SER A 55 13.21 -12.73 -0.47
C SER A 55 14.15 -11.87 0.37
N ARG A 56 15.46 -11.86 0.10
CA ARG A 56 16.45 -11.01 0.79
C ARG A 56 16.34 -9.54 0.42
N ASP A 57 15.82 -9.24 -0.78
CA ASP A 57 15.70 -7.88 -1.32
C ASP A 57 14.37 -7.21 -0.97
N ALA A 58 13.47 -7.92 -0.25
CA ALA A 58 12.23 -7.33 0.27
C ALA A 58 12.46 -6.47 1.52
N LEU A 59 13.72 -6.30 1.96
CA LEU A 59 14.05 -5.41 3.08
C LEU A 59 13.54 -4.00 2.78
N GLY A 60 12.74 -3.49 3.70
CA GLY A 60 12.12 -2.17 3.60
C GLY A 60 13.06 -1.06 4.04
N ALA A 61 13.08 0.03 3.29
CA ALA A 61 13.62 1.30 3.76
C ALA A 61 12.46 2.22 4.16
N GLN A 62 12.65 2.90 5.30
CA GLN A 62 11.71 3.89 5.82
C GLN A 62 11.67 5.11 4.88
N GLY A 63 10.47 5.63 4.63
CA GLY A 63 10.28 6.87 3.89
C GLY A 63 10.30 8.11 4.78
N ILE A 64 9.54 9.13 4.40
CA ILE A 64 9.46 10.41 5.13
C ILE A 64 8.64 10.35 6.43
N LEU A 65 7.93 9.25 6.69
CA LEU A 65 7.12 9.08 7.90
C LEU A 65 7.94 8.50 9.05
N GLY A 66 7.57 8.85 10.28
CA GLY A 66 8.15 8.31 11.52
C GLY A 66 7.60 6.94 11.92
N ASP A 67 7.35 6.04 10.96
CA ASP A 67 6.64 4.77 11.16
C ASP A 67 7.59 3.56 11.27
N CYS A 68 8.82 3.78 11.72
CA CYS A 68 9.84 2.72 11.86
C CYS A 68 9.34 1.47 12.59
N TRP A 69 8.45 1.63 13.58
CA TRP A 69 7.82 0.54 14.32
C TRP A 69 7.03 -0.42 13.40
N PHE A 70 6.36 0.11 12.37
CA PHE A 70 5.61 -0.65 11.38
C PHE A 70 6.56 -1.36 10.41
N ILE A 71 7.57 -0.65 9.89
CA ILE A 71 8.59 -1.22 8.99
C ILE A 71 9.40 -2.34 9.66
N CYS A 72 9.71 -2.21 10.95
CA CYS A 72 10.33 -3.27 11.74
C CYS A 72 9.43 -4.51 11.83
N ALA A 73 8.12 -4.34 12.05
CA ALA A 73 7.17 -5.44 12.05
C ALA A 73 7.05 -6.11 10.67
N CYS A 74 7.01 -5.34 9.59
CA CYS A 74 7.03 -5.85 8.22
C CYS A 74 8.31 -6.64 7.91
N SER A 75 9.47 -6.18 8.41
CA SER A 75 10.74 -6.89 8.26
C SER A 75 10.77 -8.23 8.99
N ALA A 76 10.03 -8.37 10.11
CA ALA A 76 9.82 -9.65 10.77
C ALA A 76 8.83 -10.53 9.99
N LEU A 77 7.74 -9.95 9.47
CA LEU A 77 6.73 -10.63 8.67
C LEU A 77 7.33 -11.27 7.40
N GLN A 78 8.21 -10.55 6.71
CA GLN A 78 8.91 -11.02 5.51
C GLN A 78 9.68 -12.34 5.74
N LYS A 79 10.17 -12.58 6.96
CA LYS A 79 10.88 -13.82 7.33
C LYS A 79 9.95 -15.02 7.51
N SER A 80 8.64 -14.81 7.46
CA SER A 80 7.63 -15.87 7.57
C SER A 80 6.72 -15.89 6.34
N PRO A 81 7.08 -16.66 5.30
CA PRO A 81 6.27 -16.77 4.08
C PRO A 81 4.83 -17.20 4.35
N ALA A 82 4.61 -18.10 5.32
CA ALA A 82 3.28 -18.55 5.70
C ALA A 82 2.40 -17.41 6.24
N LEU A 83 2.94 -16.57 7.13
CA LEU A 83 2.21 -15.39 7.63
C LEU A 83 2.01 -14.35 6.52
N LEU A 84 3.01 -14.15 5.67
CA LEU A 84 2.91 -13.22 4.55
C LEU A 84 1.78 -13.62 3.58
N GLN A 85 1.58 -14.91 3.32
CA GLN A 85 0.46 -15.44 2.53
C GLN A 85 -0.91 -15.25 3.20
N HIS A 86 -0.95 -15.16 4.54
CA HIS A 86 -2.18 -14.77 5.24
C HIS A 86 -2.45 -13.28 5.11
N VAL A 87 -1.41 -12.44 5.19
CA VAL A 87 -1.51 -10.98 5.04
C VAL A 87 -1.83 -10.57 3.60
N PHE A 88 -1.24 -11.24 2.61
CA PHE A 88 -1.53 -11.06 1.19
C PHE A 88 -2.19 -12.32 0.64
N PRO A 89 -3.53 -12.36 0.54
CA PRO A 89 -4.24 -13.50 -0.01
C PRO A 89 -3.75 -13.84 -1.41
N ALA A 90 -3.56 -15.14 -1.69
CA ALA A 90 -3.22 -15.63 -3.01
C ALA A 90 -4.35 -15.44 -4.03
N GLY A 91 -4.01 -15.48 -5.33
CA GLY A 91 -4.98 -15.41 -6.42
C GLY A 91 -5.47 -14.00 -6.78
N GLN A 92 -4.81 -12.97 -6.26
CA GLN A 92 -5.06 -11.58 -6.68
C GLN A 92 -4.31 -11.30 -7.98
N TYR A 93 -4.97 -10.64 -8.93
CA TYR A 93 -4.32 -10.19 -10.16
C TYR A 93 -3.35 -9.04 -9.87
N THR A 94 -2.13 -9.20 -10.34
CA THR A 94 -1.02 -8.25 -10.28
C THR A 94 -0.77 -7.62 -11.64
N TRP A 95 0.23 -6.75 -11.75
CA TRP A 95 0.49 -5.96 -12.98
C TRP A 95 0.86 -6.79 -14.21
N GLU A 96 1.35 -8.02 -14.05
CA GLU A 96 1.70 -8.93 -15.15
C GLU A 96 0.47 -9.70 -15.67
N ASP A 97 -0.63 -9.70 -14.92
CA ASP A 97 -1.83 -10.47 -15.23
C ASP A 97 -2.76 -9.69 -16.18
N GLN A 98 -3.34 -10.39 -17.17
CA GLN A 98 -4.38 -9.81 -18.04
C GLN A 98 -5.63 -9.37 -17.27
N GLY A 99 -5.88 -9.96 -16.10
CA GLY A 99 -6.99 -9.62 -15.20
C GLY A 99 -6.70 -8.48 -14.23
N TYR A 100 -5.57 -7.78 -14.37
CA TYR A 100 -5.22 -6.66 -13.51
C TYR A 100 -6.32 -5.59 -13.49
N THR A 101 -6.74 -5.21 -12.28
CA THR A 101 -7.78 -4.19 -12.06
C THR A 101 -7.30 -3.04 -11.17
N GLY A 102 -6.02 -2.98 -10.81
CA GLY A 102 -5.50 -1.95 -9.90
C GLY A 102 -6.04 -2.06 -8.47
N ARG A 103 -6.44 -3.26 -8.05
CA ARG A 103 -7.05 -3.58 -6.76
C ARG A 103 -6.22 -4.61 -6.01
N PHE A 104 -5.90 -4.31 -4.77
CA PHE A 104 -5.17 -5.21 -3.86
C PHE A 104 -5.87 -5.29 -2.52
N THR A 105 -5.77 -6.46 -1.89
CA THR A 105 -6.36 -6.79 -0.59
C THR A 105 -5.26 -7.25 0.34
N CYS A 106 -5.22 -6.66 1.52
CA CYS A 106 -4.38 -7.09 2.64
C CYS A 106 -5.27 -7.55 3.79
N ARG A 107 -4.77 -8.46 4.64
CA ARG A 107 -5.45 -8.89 5.86
C ARG A 107 -4.70 -8.44 7.10
N PHE A 108 -5.44 -7.86 8.04
CA PHE A 108 -4.91 -7.48 9.34
C PHE A 108 -5.61 -8.25 10.45
N TRP A 109 -4.84 -8.71 11.44
CA TRP A 109 -5.38 -9.38 12.61
C TRP A 109 -5.77 -8.36 13.68
N ARG A 110 -7.03 -8.39 14.15
CA ARG A 110 -7.49 -7.57 15.28
C ARG A 110 -8.58 -8.27 16.05
N PHE A 111 -8.43 -8.28 17.38
CA PHE A 111 -9.42 -8.84 18.32
C PHE A 111 -9.89 -10.26 17.94
N GLY A 112 -8.94 -11.14 17.60
CA GLY A 112 -9.23 -12.54 17.32
C GLY A 112 -9.77 -12.83 15.91
N ARG A 113 -9.82 -11.84 15.01
CA ARG A 113 -10.31 -12.00 13.64
C ARG A 113 -9.39 -11.35 12.61
N TRP A 114 -9.39 -11.95 11.41
CA TRP A 114 -8.82 -11.33 10.22
C TRP A 114 -9.79 -10.31 9.64
N VAL A 115 -9.29 -9.15 9.27
CA VAL A 115 -10.03 -8.07 8.61
C VAL A 115 -9.39 -7.84 7.25
N ASP A 116 -10.18 -8.02 6.20
CA ASP A 116 -9.78 -7.77 4.82
C ASP A 116 -9.88 -6.26 4.53
N VAL A 117 -8.82 -5.68 3.97
CA VAL A 117 -8.74 -4.28 3.59
C VAL A 117 -8.35 -4.19 2.13
N THR A 118 -9.28 -3.72 1.31
CA THR A 118 -9.09 -3.52 -0.12
C THR A 118 -8.66 -2.08 -0.39
N ILE A 119 -7.63 -1.91 -1.22
CA ILE A 119 -7.10 -0.63 -1.68
C ILE A 119 -6.92 -0.63 -3.19
N ASP A 120 -6.89 0.56 -3.78
CA ASP A 120 -6.24 0.73 -5.09
C ASP A 120 -4.72 0.81 -4.95
N ASP A 121 -3.98 0.66 -6.05
CA ASP A 121 -2.51 0.68 -6.04
C ASP A 121 -1.88 2.04 -6.31
N ARG A 122 -2.63 3.15 -6.27
CA ARG A 122 -2.02 4.48 -6.37
C ARG A 122 -1.21 4.77 -5.12
N LEU A 123 0.05 5.13 -5.27
CA LEU A 123 0.97 5.41 -4.18
C LEU A 123 1.43 6.88 -4.22
N PRO A 124 1.64 7.52 -3.05
CA PRO A 124 2.15 8.88 -2.97
C PRO A 124 3.60 8.98 -3.45
N CYS A 125 3.85 9.89 -4.38
CA CYS A 125 5.16 10.09 -5.01
C CYS A 125 5.54 11.57 -5.13
N LEU A 126 6.83 11.85 -4.95
CA LEU A 126 7.47 13.09 -5.36
C LEU A 126 8.19 12.85 -6.70
N GLY A 127 7.58 13.34 -7.79
CA GLY A 127 8.00 12.92 -9.13
C GLY A 127 7.71 11.44 -9.33
N HIS A 128 8.75 10.64 -9.60
CA HIS A 128 8.67 9.18 -9.79
C HIS A 128 9.25 8.40 -8.60
N LYS A 129 9.39 9.04 -7.43
CA LYS A 129 9.92 8.39 -6.22
C LYS A 129 8.83 8.28 -5.16
N LEU A 130 8.70 7.10 -4.56
CA LEU A 130 7.80 6.86 -3.43
C LEU A 130 8.15 7.79 -2.26
N CYS A 131 7.13 8.41 -1.66
CA CYS A 131 7.32 9.26 -0.49
C CYS A 131 7.56 8.44 0.78
N PHE A 132 6.91 7.30 0.89
CA PHE A 132 6.85 6.49 2.10
C PHE A 132 7.76 5.25 1.99
N SER A 133 7.37 4.15 2.62
CA SER A 133 8.15 2.92 2.56
C SER A 133 8.41 2.48 1.12
N HIS A 134 9.56 1.85 0.91
CA HIS A 134 9.93 1.22 -0.36
C HIS A 134 10.80 0.00 -0.09
N CYS A 135 10.79 -0.97 -1.01
CA CYS A 135 11.69 -2.11 -0.95
C CYS A 135 13.07 -1.73 -1.51
N GLN A 136 14.11 -2.49 -1.15
CA GLN A 136 15.43 -2.38 -1.80
C GLN A 136 15.33 -2.72 -3.29
N ASP A 137 14.56 -3.75 -3.65
CA ASP A 137 14.11 -3.93 -5.04
C ASP A 137 13.09 -2.84 -5.39
N HIS A 138 13.51 -1.85 -6.18
CA HIS A 138 12.64 -0.75 -6.64
C HIS A 138 11.46 -1.21 -7.54
N GLY A 139 11.47 -2.46 -8.01
CA GLY A 139 10.36 -3.08 -8.72
C GLY A 139 9.33 -3.73 -7.80
N ALA A 140 9.60 -3.89 -6.49
CA ALA A 140 8.73 -4.60 -5.55
C ALA A 140 7.85 -3.64 -4.73
N PHE A 141 6.53 -3.88 -4.72
CA PHE A 141 5.54 -2.96 -4.15
C PHE A 141 4.75 -3.50 -2.95
N TRP A 142 5.01 -4.71 -2.46
CA TRP A 142 4.26 -5.28 -1.32
C TRP A 142 4.30 -4.36 -0.08
N LEU A 143 5.47 -3.80 0.25
CA LEU A 143 5.62 -2.98 1.45
C LEU A 143 4.87 -1.64 1.35
N PRO A 144 5.04 -0.83 0.27
CA PRO A 144 4.22 0.37 0.06
C PRO A 144 2.71 0.09 0.05
N LEU A 145 2.28 -1.02 -0.54
CA LEU A 145 0.87 -1.41 -0.57
C LEU A 145 0.36 -1.84 0.82
N LEU A 146 1.18 -2.56 1.59
CA LEU A 146 0.83 -2.96 2.96
C LEU A 146 0.72 -1.74 3.87
N GLU A 147 1.67 -0.80 3.76
CA GLU A 147 1.65 0.47 4.48
C GLU A 147 0.38 1.27 4.15
N LYS A 148 0.03 1.40 2.87
CA LYS A 148 -1.21 2.06 2.44
C LYS A 148 -2.45 1.35 2.99
N ALA A 149 -2.52 0.03 2.91
CA ALA A 149 -3.66 -0.74 3.44
C ALA A 149 -3.78 -0.59 4.96
N TYR A 150 -2.66 -0.52 5.67
CA TYR A 150 -2.65 -0.29 7.11
C TYR A 150 -3.08 1.14 7.47
N ALA A 151 -2.65 2.14 6.70
CA ALA A 151 -3.10 3.52 6.86
C ALA A 151 -4.63 3.64 6.67
N LYS A 152 -5.16 3.05 5.59
CA LYS A 152 -6.61 2.93 5.36
C LYS A 152 -7.31 2.26 6.55
N TYR A 153 -6.79 1.13 6.99
CA TYR A 153 -7.36 0.39 8.11
C TYR A 153 -7.45 1.23 9.39
N VAL A 154 -6.37 1.92 9.75
CA VAL A 154 -6.35 2.78 10.93
C VAL A 154 -7.34 3.94 10.79
N ASP A 155 -7.44 4.54 9.59
CA ASP A 155 -8.38 5.63 9.32
C ASP A 155 -9.85 5.18 9.45
N LEU A 156 -10.23 4.06 8.80
CA LEU A 156 -11.56 3.47 8.97
C LEU A 156 -11.85 3.14 10.44
N MET A 157 -10.84 2.67 11.18
CA MET A 157 -11.01 2.31 12.58
C MET A 157 -11.07 3.53 13.51
N LYS A 158 -10.55 4.70 13.13
CA LYS A 158 -10.78 5.96 13.87
C LYS A 158 -12.26 6.37 13.83
N GLY A 159 -12.97 6.09 12.73
CA GLY A 159 -14.42 6.26 12.65
C GLY A 159 -15.22 5.24 13.49
N LEU A 160 -14.60 4.14 13.90
CA LEU A 160 -15.21 3.07 14.71
C LEU A 160 -14.80 3.11 16.19
N LEU A 161 -13.90 4.01 16.58
CA LEU A 161 -13.43 4.20 17.95
C LEU A 161 -14.42 5.12 18.70
N ILE A 162 -15.55 4.54 19.12
CA ILE A 162 -16.19 4.95 20.37
C ILE A 162 -15.42 4.20 21.47
N LEU A 163 -14.45 4.87 22.08
CA LEU A 163 -14.06 4.65 23.47
C LEU A 163 -14.24 5.97 24.20
#